data_AF-A0A382L1X9-F1
#
_entry.id   AF-A0A382L1X9-F1
#
_cell.length_a   1.000
_cell.length_b   1.000
_cell.length_c   1.000
_cell.angle_alpha   90.00
_cell.angle_beta   90.00
_cell.angle_gamma   90.00
#
_symmetry.space_group_name_H-M   'P 1'
#
loop_
_entity.id
_entity.type
_entity.pdbx_description
1 polymer ?
#
loop_
_entity_poly.entity_id
_entity_poly.type
_entity_poly.pdbx_seq_one_letter_code
_entity_poly.pdbx_strand_id
1 'polypeptide(L)'
;QKNDEAITILDNCKIIIEEYADSYSKNQNIKKESVKRNERIKIIEKETESWKNLLINSEKMINQLNERKQKLINKLEDLEKQPQSQAEKKGQISESLRLAEKEKQENEIIIEETDIKISNLNSELNKTKEDTIQIRERKASSGATIEGLKKRKNDLLDRVETELGLNENNILEFSNLEKNEEFPDAVTQEELLDKKKRAREKLGSVNLRADEETEKYESEIKKMEQDRQDLATAIIKLKESINELNQKGRERLLEAFERVNRKFNEVYTKLFNGGNAKLELVDSDDPLDAGLELLVSPPGKRLQSITLLSGGEQALTALSLIFAVFLSNPSPICVLDEVDAPLDDANVTRFCNLLYELTKITSTRFIIVTHHALTMSKMDRLYGITMPEKGVSQLVAVDLQKAEGMVA
;
A
#
# COMPACT_ATOMS: atom_id res chain seq x y z
N GLN A 1 71.77 -137.77 -174.81
CA GLN A 1 72.99 -136.94 -174.77
C GLN A 1 72.70 -135.45 -174.73
N LYS A 2 71.79 -134.91 -175.53
CA LYS A 2 71.56 -133.45 -175.52
C LYS A 2 70.80 -132.91 -174.29
N ASN A 3 70.37 -133.78 -173.36
CA ASN A 3 69.84 -133.35 -172.06
C ASN A 3 70.89 -132.69 -171.18
N ASP A 4 72.18 -132.98 -171.38
CA ASP A 4 73.21 -132.45 -170.49
C ASP A 4 73.53 -130.97 -170.79
N GLU A 5 73.44 -130.52 -172.05
CA GLU A 5 73.66 -129.10 -172.41
C GLU A 5 72.55 -128.16 -171.88
N ALA A 6 71.30 -128.65 -171.78
CA ALA A 6 70.20 -127.86 -171.26
C ALA A 6 70.30 -127.63 -169.73
N ILE A 7 70.89 -128.58 -169.00
CA ILE A 7 71.07 -128.49 -167.54
C ILE A 7 72.14 -127.42 -167.22
N THR A 8 73.22 -127.36 -167.99
CA THR A 8 74.26 -126.33 -167.80
C THR A 8 73.77 -124.90 -168.00
N ILE A 9 72.80 -124.65 -168.89
CA ILE A 9 72.27 -123.30 -169.11
C ILE A 9 71.34 -122.87 -167.97
N LEU A 10 70.60 -123.82 -167.39
CA LEU A 10 69.71 -123.59 -166.24
C LEU A 10 70.49 -123.26 -164.96
N ASP A 11 71.67 -123.85 -164.76
CA ASP A 11 72.55 -123.50 -163.64
C ASP A 11 73.18 -122.10 -163.79
N ASN A 12 73.51 -121.67 -165.01
CA ASN A 12 73.97 -120.29 -165.24
C ASN A 12 72.89 -119.25 -164.91
N CYS A 13 71.62 -119.53 -165.21
CA CYS A 13 70.51 -118.65 -164.82
C CYS A 13 70.31 -118.58 -163.30
N LYS A 14 70.65 -119.63 -162.55
CA LYS A 14 70.60 -119.62 -161.07
C LYS A 14 71.66 -118.70 -160.45
N ILE A 15 72.89 -118.76 -160.97
CA ILE A 15 74.01 -117.95 -160.46
C ILE A 15 73.70 -116.45 -160.60
N ILE A 16 73.11 -116.04 -161.72
CA ILE A 16 72.77 -114.64 -161.98
C ILE A 16 71.63 -114.15 -161.05
N ILE A 17 70.70 -115.02 -160.67
CA ILE A 17 69.61 -114.68 -159.74
C ILE A 17 70.15 -114.52 -158.30
N GLU A 18 71.13 -115.34 -157.90
CA GLU A 18 71.81 -115.20 -156.60
C GLU A 18 72.59 -113.89 -156.49
N GLU A 19 73.35 -113.50 -157.52
CA GLU A 19 74.10 -112.23 -157.52
C GLU A 19 73.19 -110.98 -157.44
N TYR A 20 72.02 -111.03 -158.10
CA TYR A 20 71.05 -109.93 -158.05
C TYR A 20 70.37 -109.82 -156.66
N ALA A 21 70.04 -110.96 -156.04
CA ALA A 21 69.47 -111.00 -154.70
C ALA A 21 70.44 -110.44 -153.64
N ASP A 22 71.73 -110.76 -153.78
CA ASP A 22 72.79 -110.27 -152.88
C ASP A 22 73.01 -108.75 -153.01
N SER A 23 72.95 -108.24 -154.24
CA SER A 23 73.09 -106.81 -154.53
C SER A 23 71.90 -105.99 -154.00
N TYR A 24 70.68 -106.54 -154.10
CA TYR A 24 69.46 -105.91 -153.57
C TYR A 24 69.45 -105.86 -152.04
N SER A 25 69.92 -106.93 -151.37
CA SER A 25 70.00 -106.98 -149.90
C SER A 25 70.98 -105.94 -149.33
N LYS A 26 72.16 -105.78 -149.98
CA LYS A 26 73.17 -104.77 -149.61
C LYS A 26 72.62 -103.35 -149.69
N ASN A 27 71.86 -103.02 -150.74
CA ASN A 27 71.28 -101.69 -150.91
C ASN A 27 70.18 -101.39 -149.87
N GLN A 28 69.33 -102.38 -149.54
CA GLN A 28 68.34 -102.24 -148.46
C GLN A 28 68.98 -102.00 -147.08
N ASN A 29 70.13 -102.62 -146.79
CA ASN A 29 70.84 -102.43 -145.52
C ASN A 29 71.40 -101.00 -145.38
N ILE A 30 72.02 -100.46 -146.44
CA ILE A 30 72.54 -99.08 -146.44
C ILE A 30 71.41 -98.06 -146.22
N LYS A 31 70.23 -98.30 -146.82
CA LYS A 31 69.06 -97.44 -146.64
C LYS A 31 68.55 -97.45 -145.19
N LYS A 32 68.53 -98.61 -144.52
CA LYS A 32 68.15 -98.73 -143.10
C LYS A 32 69.16 -98.05 -142.16
N GLU A 33 70.46 -98.14 -142.44
CA GLU A 33 71.49 -97.45 -141.63
C GLU A 33 71.39 -95.92 -141.73
N SER A 34 71.09 -95.38 -142.90
CA SER A 34 70.87 -93.94 -143.10
C SER A 34 69.73 -93.39 -142.25
N VAL A 35 68.59 -94.12 -142.20
CA VAL A 35 67.44 -93.73 -141.36
C VAL A 35 67.80 -93.72 -139.87
N LYS A 36 68.52 -94.74 -139.38
CA LYS A 36 68.97 -94.80 -137.98
C LYS A 36 69.93 -93.67 -137.60
N ARG A 37 70.81 -93.25 -138.50
CA ARG A 37 71.72 -92.11 -138.27
C ARG A 37 70.96 -90.79 -138.14
N ASN A 38 69.96 -90.56 -139.00
CA ASN A 38 69.12 -89.36 -138.92
C ASN A 38 68.28 -89.31 -137.62
N GLU A 39 67.79 -90.44 -137.13
CA GLU A 39 67.11 -90.49 -135.83
C GLU A 39 68.06 -90.16 -134.67
N ARG A 40 69.32 -90.63 -134.72
CA ARG A 40 70.34 -90.32 -133.71
C ARG A 40 70.70 -88.84 -133.66
N ILE A 41 70.83 -88.19 -134.81
CA ILE A 41 71.12 -86.75 -134.89
C ILE A 41 70.00 -85.93 -134.23
N LYS A 42 68.72 -86.27 -134.49
CA LYS A 42 67.58 -85.60 -133.86
C LYS A 42 67.55 -85.74 -132.33
N ILE A 43 68.05 -86.85 -131.77
CA ILE A 43 68.14 -87.03 -130.32
C ILE A 43 69.21 -86.12 -129.71
N ILE A 44 70.38 -86.03 -130.35
CA ILE A 44 71.48 -85.16 -129.90
C ILE A 44 71.09 -83.68 -129.97
N GLU A 45 70.34 -83.25 -131.00
CA GLU A 45 69.81 -81.89 -131.08
C GLU A 45 68.87 -81.57 -129.89
N LYS A 46 67.99 -82.50 -129.52
CA LYS A 46 67.13 -82.33 -128.34
C LYS A 46 67.91 -82.26 -127.03
N GLU A 47 68.97 -83.08 -126.88
CA GLU A 47 69.81 -83.03 -125.68
C GLU A 47 70.60 -81.72 -125.60
N THR A 48 71.18 -81.24 -126.70
CA THR A 48 71.90 -79.96 -126.69
C THR A 48 70.99 -78.76 -126.38
N GLU A 49 69.73 -78.80 -126.83
CA GLU A 49 68.73 -77.79 -126.49
C GLU A 49 68.34 -77.82 -124.99
N SER A 50 68.25 -79.01 -124.38
CA SER A 50 67.95 -79.14 -122.94
C SER A 50 69.10 -78.61 -122.06
N TRP A 51 70.36 -78.87 -122.42
CA TRP A 51 71.53 -78.34 -121.71
C TRP A 51 71.63 -76.81 -121.79
N LYS A 52 71.30 -76.20 -122.94
CA LYS A 52 71.23 -74.73 -123.06
C LYS A 52 70.17 -74.12 -122.15
N ASN A 53 68.99 -74.74 -122.06
CA ASN A 53 67.93 -74.28 -121.18
C ASN A 53 68.30 -74.39 -119.68
N LEU A 54 69.03 -75.44 -119.28
CA LEU A 54 69.55 -75.58 -117.92
C LEU A 54 70.54 -74.46 -117.55
N LEU A 55 71.46 -74.12 -118.46
CA LEU A 55 72.42 -73.03 -118.24
C LEU A 55 71.70 -71.69 -117.99
N ILE A 56 70.75 -71.33 -118.86
CA ILE A 56 69.97 -70.08 -118.74
C ILE A 56 69.20 -70.02 -117.42
N ASN A 57 68.62 -71.12 -116.97
CA ASN A 57 67.89 -71.16 -115.70
C ASN A 57 68.81 -71.03 -114.48
N SER A 58 70.01 -71.61 -114.54
CA SER A 58 71.00 -71.48 -113.46
C SER A 58 71.51 -70.04 -113.31
N GLU A 59 71.74 -69.33 -114.41
CA GLU A 59 72.15 -67.91 -114.40
C GLU A 59 71.06 -67.02 -113.80
N LYS A 60 69.78 -67.26 -114.13
CA LYS A 60 68.65 -66.54 -113.52
C LYS A 60 68.59 -66.74 -112.00
N MET A 61 68.83 -67.96 -111.51
CA MET A 61 68.78 -68.27 -110.08
C MET A 61 69.90 -67.57 -109.30
N ILE A 62 71.10 -67.48 -109.87
CA ILE A 62 72.23 -66.77 -109.25
C ILE A 62 71.92 -65.28 -109.09
N ASN A 63 71.32 -64.65 -110.09
CA ASN A 63 70.93 -63.24 -110.01
C ASN A 63 69.88 -62.99 -108.90
N GLN A 64 68.87 -63.87 -108.79
CA GLN A 64 67.87 -63.76 -107.73
C GLN A 64 68.47 -63.91 -106.32
N LEU A 65 69.44 -64.81 -106.13
CA LEU A 65 70.12 -64.99 -104.84
C LEU A 65 70.97 -63.78 -104.47
N ASN A 66 71.63 -63.15 -105.44
CA ASN A 66 72.42 -61.94 -105.21
C ASN A 66 71.54 -60.74 -104.82
N GLU A 67 70.39 -60.54 -105.48
CA GLU A 67 69.42 -59.51 -105.06
C GLU A 67 68.92 -59.73 -103.62
N ARG A 68 68.64 -60.99 -103.25
CA ARG A 68 68.17 -61.31 -101.90
C ARG A 68 69.25 -61.06 -100.84
N LYS A 69 70.52 -61.33 -101.16
CA LYS A 69 71.66 -61.02 -100.30
C LYS A 69 71.78 -59.51 -100.05
N GLN A 70 71.67 -58.68 -101.09
CA GLN A 70 71.73 -57.22 -100.93
C GLN A 70 70.60 -56.68 -100.04
N LYS A 71 69.37 -57.18 -100.20
CA LYS A 71 68.24 -56.77 -99.33
C LYS A 71 68.44 -57.11 -97.86
N LEU A 72 69.11 -58.23 -97.57
CA LEU A 72 69.39 -58.65 -96.19
C LEU A 72 70.50 -57.81 -95.55
N ILE A 73 71.51 -57.42 -96.33
CA ILE A 73 72.59 -56.54 -95.86
C ILE A 73 72.01 -55.18 -95.44
N ASN A 74 71.17 -54.56 -96.28
CA ASN A 74 70.56 -53.26 -95.94
C ASN A 74 69.72 -53.32 -94.66
N LYS A 75 68.99 -54.42 -94.43
CA LYS A 75 68.21 -54.60 -93.18
C LYS A 75 69.10 -54.73 -91.94
N LEU A 76 70.29 -55.32 -92.08
CA LEU A 76 71.26 -55.45 -91.00
C LEU A 76 71.80 -54.07 -90.60
N GLU A 77 72.14 -53.23 -91.59
CA GLU A 77 72.60 -51.86 -91.35
C GLU A 77 71.54 -50.99 -90.64
N ASP A 78 70.25 -51.16 -90.97
CA ASP A 78 69.16 -50.44 -90.28
C ASP A 78 68.98 -50.92 -88.83
N LEU A 79 69.12 -52.22 -88.58
CA LEU A 79 69.00 -52.80 -87.24
C LEU A 79 70.16 -52.39 -86.31
N GLU A 80 71.39 -52.27 -86.84
CA GLU A 80 72.55 -51.80 -86.07
C GLU A 80 72.42 -50.35 -85.59
N LYS A 81 71.61 -49.50 -86.26
CA LYS A 81 71.40 -48.09 -85.88
C LYS A 81 70.36 -47.89 -84.77
N GLN A 82 69.48 -48.84 -84.52
CA GLN A 82 68.40 -48.70 -83.51
C GLN A 82 68.86 -48.56 -82.05
N PRO A 83 69.91 -49.26 -81.56
CA PRO A 83 70.37 -49.15 -80.18
C PRO A 83 70.85 -47.74 -79.83
N GLN A 84 71.51 -47.05 -80.77
CA GLN A 84 72.00 -45.68 -80.57
C GLN A 84 70.83 -44.69 -80.40
N SER A 85 69.81 -44.76 -81.26
CA SER A 85 68.63 -43.90 -81.17
C SER A 85 67.83 -44.10 -79.86
N GLN A 86 67.74 -45.34 -79.38
CA GLN A 86 67.07 -45.64 -78.10
C GLN A 86 67.85 -45.11 -76.89
N ALA A 87 69.18 -45.16 -76.93
CA ALA A 87 70.04 -44.63 -75.88
C ALA A 87 69.91 -43.10 -75.76
N GLU A 88 69.88 -42.38 -76.88
CA GLU A 88 69.67 -40.91 -76.90
C GLU A 88 68.32 -40.50 -76.29
N LYS A 89 67.23 -41.18 -76.66
CA LYS A 89 65.89 -40.91 -76.10
C LYS A 89 65.83 -41.16 -74.60
N LYS A 90 66.46 -42.24 -74.12
CA LYS A 90 66.54 -42.55 -72.69
C LYS A 90 67.30 -41.46 -71.92
N GLY A 91 68.38 -40.95 -72.50
CA GLY A 91 69.15 -39.83 -71.93
C GLY A 91 68.30 -38.56 -71.77
N GLN A 92 67.58 -38.15 -72.82
CA GLN A 92 66.71 -36.97 -72.78
C GLN A 92 65.62 -37.06 -71.69
N ILE A 93 64.96 -38.22 -71.58
CA ILE A 93 63.91 -38.43 -70.57
C ILE A 93 64.50 -38.39 -69.15
N SER A 94 65.66 -39.01 -68.93
CA SER A 94 66.31 -39.00 -67.61
C SER A 94 66.69 -37.59 -67.15
N GLU A 95 67.13 -36.73 -68.07
CA GLU A 95 67.49 -35.35 -67.74
C GLU A 95 66.25 -34.50 -67.43
N SER A 96 65.16 -34.66 -68.18
CA SER A 96 63.89 -33.98 -67.87
C SER A 96 63.30 -34.36 -66.51
N LEU A 97 63.43 -35.64 -66.12
CA LEU A 97 62.95 -36.12 -64.82
C LEU A 97 63.73 -35.45 -63.68
N ARG A 98 65.06 -35.36 -63.84
CA ARG A 98 65.94 -34.73 -62.85
C ARG A 98 65.61 -33.25 -62.64
N LEU A 99 65.30 -32.52 -63.72
CA LEU A 99 64.93 -31.11 -63.65
C LEU A 99 63.60 -30.90 -62.90
N ALA A 100 62.57 -31.69 -63.21
CA ALA A 100 61.27 -31.60 -62.55
C ALA A 100 61.35 -31.94 -61.05
N GLU A 101 62.20 -32.91 -60.67
CA GLU A 101 62.39 -33.29 -59.28
C GLU A 101 63.08 -32.20 -58.46
N LYS A 102 63.98 -31.44 -59.10
CA LYS A 102 64.61 -30.26 -58.49
C LYS A 102 63.61 -29.11 -58.29
N GLU A 103 62.78 -28.82 -59.27
CA GLU A 103 61.74 -27.77 -59.15
C GLU A 103 60.71 -28.10 -58.05
N LYS A 104 60.37 -29.38 -57.86
CA LYS A 104 59.49 -29.81 -56.77
C LYS A 104 60.09 -29.48 -55.40
N GLN A 105 61.37 -29.81 -55.18
CA GLN A 105 62.05 -29.54 -53.92
C GLN A 105 62.13 -28.04 -53.61
N GLU A 106 62.39 -27.21 -54.62
CA GLU A 106 62.42 -25.74 -54.47
C GLU A 106 61.05 -25.18 -54.05
N ASN A 107 59.96 -25.70 -54.62
CA ASN A 107 58.61 -25.28 -54.24
C ASN A 107 58.18 -25.74 -52.84
N GLU A 108 58.58 -26.93 -52.40
CA GLU A 108 58.31 -27.42 -51.04
C GLU A 108 58.92 -26.49 -49.98
N ILE A 109 60.15 -26.02 -50.20
CA ILE A 109 60.82 -25.07 -49.30
C ILE A 109 60.04 -23.75 -49.20
N ILE A 110 59.57 -23.22 -50.34
CA ILE A 110 58.81 -21.96 -50.37
C ILE A 110 57.50 -22.08 -49.58
N ILE A 111 56.80 -23.21 -49.69
CA ILE A 111 55.55 -23.47 -48.97
C ILE A 111 55.79 -23.45 -47.46
N GLU A 112 56.81 -24.17 -46.98
CA GLU A 112 57.15 -24.21 -45.55
C GLU A 112 57.47 -22.81 -45.00
N GLU A 113 58.25 -22.00 -45.74
CA GLU A 113 58.54 -20.62 -45.34
C GLU A 113 57.28 -19.74 -45.26
N THR A 114 56.34 -19.91 -46.19
CA THR A 114 55.09 -19.15 -46.18
C THR A 114 54.16 -19.53 -45.05
N ASP A 115 54.06 -20.82 -44.71
CA ASP A 115 53.23 -21.29 -43.60
C ASP A 115 53.72 -20.76 -42.25
N ILE A 116 55.04 -20.71 -42.05
CA ILE A 116 55.64 -20.11 -40.84
C ILE A 116 55.27 -18.62 -40.75
N LYS A 117 55.32 -17.87 -41.85
CA LYS A 117 54.94 -16.45 -41.87
C LYS A 117 53.47 -16.24 -41.54
N ILE A 118 52.58 -17.06 -42.09
CA ILE A 118 51.13 -17.00 -41.81
C ILE A 118 50.84 -17.30 -40.33
N SER A 119 51.48 -18.32 -39.77
CA SER A 119 51.34 -18.67 -38.36
C SER A 119 51.73 -17.52 -37.44
N ASN A 120 52.87 -16.87 -37.71
CA ASN A 120 53.34 -15.71 -36.93
C ASN A 120 52.36 -14.53 -37.00
N LEU A 121 51.90 -14.16 -38.21
CA LEU A 121 50.94 -13.06 -38.39
C LEU A 121 49.61 -13.32 -37.68
N ASN A 122 49.13 -14.56 -37.69
CA ASN A 122 47.90 -14.92 -36.95
C ASN A 122 48.08 -14.78 -35.43
N SER A 123 49.26 -15.11 -34.91
CA SER A 123 49.56 -14.94 -33.49
C SER A 123 49.56 -13.46 -33.08
N GLU A 124 50.09 -12.56 -33.92
CA GLU A 124 50.09 -11.12 -33.69
C GLU A 124 48.69 -10.51 -33.80
N LEU A 125 47.90 -10.98 -34.77
CA LEU A 125 46.50 -10.58 -34.93
C LEU A 125 45.67 -10.93 -33.69
N ASN A 126 45.88 -12.11 -33.11
CA ASN A 126 45.14 -12.52 -31.92
C ASN A 126 45.51 -11.67 -30.69
N LYS A 127 46.81 -11.39 -30.48
CA LYS A 127 47.26 -10.49 -29.39
C LYS A 127 46.66 -9.09 -29.52
N THR A 128 46.71 -8.49 -30.71
CA THR A 128 46.16 -7.15 -30.94
C THR A 128 44.64 -7.08 -30.75
N LYS A 129 43.91 -8.15 -31.10
CA LYS A 129 42.46 -8.26 -30.81
C LYS A 129 42.17 -8.30 -29.31
N GLU A 130 42.91 -9.09 -28.53
CA GLU A 130 42.74 -9.17 -27.08
C GLU A 130 43.00 -7.81 -26.41
N ASP A 131 44.09 -7.14 -26.78
CA ASP A 131 44.41 -5.80 -26.25
C ASP A 131 43.30 -4.78 -26.57
N THR A 132 42.75 -4.83 -27.77
CA THR A 132 41.66 -3.94 -28.19
C THR A 132 40.39 -4.15 -27.37
N ILE A 133 40.07 -5.40 -27.03
CA ILE A 133 38.91 -5.74 -26.19
C ILE A 133 39.09 -5.16 -24.78
N GLN A 134 40.26 -5.37 -24.17
CA GLN A 134 40.55 -4.86 -22.82
C GLN A 134 40.48 -3.33 -22.74
N ILE A 135 41.02 -2.63 -23.75
CA ILE A 135 40.96 -1.16 -23.81
C ILE A 135 39.52 -0.67 -23.94
N ARG A 136 38.69 -1.33 -24.76
CA ARG A 136 37.26 -0.99 -24.90
C ARG A 136 36.50 -1.15 -23.60
N GLU A 137 36.75 -2.23 -22.87
CA GLU A 137 36.11 -2.49 -21.58
C GLU A 137 36.46 -1.42 -20.53
N ARG A 138 37.76 -1.08 -20.41
CA ARG A 138 38.22 0.00 -19.51
C ARG A 138 37.60 1.36 -19.86
N LYS A 139 37.49 1.67 -21.17
CA LYS A 139 36.85 2.90 -21.64
C LYS A 139 35.36 2.94 -21.27
N ALA A 140 34.64 1.84 -21.50
CA ALA A 140 33.22 1.74 -21.16
C ALA A 140 32.98 1.87 -19.65
N SER A 141 33.76 1.17 -18.83
CA SER A 141 33.69 1.25 -17.37
C SER A 141 33.97 2.67 -16.85
N SER A 142 35.03 3.30 -17.35
CA SER A 142 35.36 4.69 -16.97
C SER A 142 34.27 5.67 -17.40
N GLY A 143 33.71 5.49 -18.60
CA GLY A 143 32.59 6.30 -19.11
C GLY A 143 31.35 6.20 -18.22
N ALA A 144 30.94 4.98 -17.85
CA ALA A 144 29.83 4.74 -16.94
C ALA A 144 30.06 5.36 -15.55
N THR A 145 31.30 5.32 -15.06
CA THR A 145 31.66 5.92 -13.77
C THR A 145 31.51 7.45 -13.81
N ILE A 146 31.97 8.09 -14.88
CA ILE A 146 31.84 9.55 -15.07
C ILE A 146 30.36 9.94 -15.18
N GLU A 147 29.56 9.19 -15.94
CA GLU A 147 28.14 9.45 -16.11
C GLU A 147 27.37 9.28 -14.78
N GLY A 148 27.69 8.23 -14.01
CA GLY A 148 27.14 8.03 -12.67
C GLY A 148 27.49 9.16 -11.69
N LEU A 149 28.74 9.64 -11.71
CA LEU A 149 29.17 10.77 -10.87
C LEU A 149 28.48 12.08 -11.29
N LYS A 150 28.32 12.34 -12.59
CA LYS A 150 27.58 13.52 -13.09
C LYS A 150 26.12 13.48 -12.65
N LYS A 151 25.46 12.33 -12.77
CA LYS A 151 24.07 12.18 -12.33
C LYS A 151 23.95 12.43 -10.82
N ARG A 152 24.84 11.84 -10.02
CA ARG A 152 24.85 12.06 -8.56
C ARG A 152 25.10 13.52 -8.18
N LYS A 153 25.95 14.23 -8.92
CA LYS A 153 26.14 15.68 -8.75
C LYS A 153 24.82 16.42 -9.00
N ASN A 154 24.13 16.14 -10.10
CA ASN A 154 22.87 16.80 -10.43
C ASN A 154 21.78 16.50 -9.40
N ASP A 155 21.63 15.24 -8.98
CA ASP A 155 20.65 14.85 -7.95
C ASP A 155 20.88 15.61 -6.63
N LEU A 156 22.14 15.87 -6.27
CA LEU A 156 22.49 16.68 -5.09
C LEU A 156 22.15 18.17 -5.28
N LEU A 157 22.39 18.72 -6.48
CA LEU A 157 22.04 20.11 -6.80
C LEU A 157 20.51 20.33 -6.77
N ASP A 158 19.73 19.45 -7.39
CA ASP A 158 18.27 19.51 -7.40
C ASP A 158 17.69 19.46 -5.97
N ARG A 159 18.31 18.64 -5.10
CA ARG A 159 17.92 18.56 -3.69
C ARG A 159 18.20 19.85 -2.93
N VAL A 160 19.36 20.47 -3.17
CA VAL A 160 19.71 21.78 -2.57
C VAL A 160 18.74 22.86 -3.05
N GLU A 161 18.39 22.88 -4.34
CA GLU A 161 17.42 23.85 -4.87
C GLU A 161 16.03 23.66 -4.24
N THR A 162 15.58 22.41 -4.09
CA THR A 162 14.24 22.12 -3.54
C THR A 162 14.14 22.39 -2.04
N GLU A 163 15.17 21.99 -1.25
CA GLU A 163 15.14 22.13 0.21
C GLU A 163 15.54 23.54 0.67
N LEU A 164 16.44 24.22 -0.05
CA LEU A 164 17.04 25.50 0.39
C LEU A 164 16.79 26.67 -0.58
N GLY A 165 16.32 26.43 -1.81
CA GLY A 165 16.10 27.49 -2.81
C GLY A 165 17.40 28.12 -3.33
N LEU A 166 18.51 27.39 -3.28
CA LEU A 166 19.85 27.88 -3.64
C LEU A 166 20.36 27.26 -4.95
N ASN A 167 21.07 28.05 -5.74
CA ASN A 167 21.74 27.60 -6.98
C ASN A 167 23.22 27.27 -6.74
N GLU A 168 23.84 26.48 -7.64
CA GLU A 168 25.24 25.99 -7.53
C GLU A 168 26.26 27.07 -7.13
N ASN A 169 26.13 28.28 -7.68
CA ASN A 169 27.06 29.39 -7.43
C ASN A 169 26.93 29.99 -6.03
N ASN A 170 25.76 29.86 -5.40
CA ASN A 170 25.44 30.50 -4.13
C ASN A 170 25.66 29.54 -2.96
N ILE A 171 25.87 28.23 -3.20
CA ILE A 171 25.99 27.23 -2.13
C ILE A 171 27.11 27.59 -1.15
N LEU A 172 28.26 28.07 -1.67
CA LEU A 172 29.41 28.38 -0.83
C LEU A 172 29.15 29.59 0.08
N GLU A 173 28.53 30.65 -0.44
CA GLU A 173 28.16 31.87 0.31
C GLU A 173 27.25 31.56 1.51
N PHE A 174 26.29 30.65 1.33
CA PHE A 174 25.33 30.28 2.38
C PHE A 174 25.79 29.09 3.25
N SER A 175 26.95 28.49 2.97
CA SER A 175 27.47 27.34 3.72
C SER A 175 28.18 27.72 5.03
N ASN A 176 28.48 29.01 5.24
CA ASN A 176 29.39 29.50 6.29
C ASN A 176 30.81 28.89 6.22
N LEU A 177 31.19 28.25 5.10
CA LEU A 177 32.50 27.62 4.91
C LEU A 177 33.45 28.44 4.04
N GLU A 178 33.05 29.63 3.57
CA GLU A 178 33.85 30.49 2.67
C GLU A 178 35.27 30.82 3.18
N LYS A 179 35.46 30.83 4.51
CA LYS A 179 36.72 31.23 5.16
C LYS A 179 37.55 30.06 5.68
N ASN A 180 37.11 28.82 5.46
CA ASN A 180 37.83 27.64 5.95
C ASN A 180 38.77 27.12 4.85
N GLU A 181 40.06 27.02 5.17
CA GLU A 181 41.06 26.42 4.25
C GLU A 181 40.92 24.89 4.16
N GLU A 182 40.37 24.24 5.19
CA GLU A 182 40.00 22.82 5.19
C GLU A 182 38.49 22.65 5.33
N PHE A 183 37.88 21.96 4.36
CA PHE A 183 36.47 21.60 4.42
C PHE A 183 36.25 20.45 5.41
N PRO A 184 35.20 20.53 6.24
CA PRO A 184 34.87 19.44 7.15
C PRO A 184 34.53 18.16 6.38
N ASP A 185 34.83 17.02 7.00
CA ASP A 185 34.53 15.71 6.43
C ASP A 185 33.02 15.52 6.22
N ALA A 186 32.63 15.01 5.06
CA ALA A 186 31.24 14.86 4.64
C ALA A 186 30.44 13.98 5.61
N VAL A 187 31.06 12.93 6.15
CA VAL A 187 30.42 11.99 7.10
C VAL A 187 30.03 12.73 8.38
N THR A 188 30.93 13.56 8.91
CA THR A 188 30.66 14.33 10.14
C THR A 188 29.54 15.37 9.95
N GLN A 189 29.45 15.98 8.76
CA GLN A 189 28.39 16.93 8.45
C GLN A 189 27.03 16.25 8.29
N GLU A 190 27.00 15.05 7.71
CA GLU A 190 25.79 14.24 7.57
C GLU A 190 25.25 13.81 8.94
N GLU A 191 26.13 13.39 9.87
CA GLU A 191 25.74 13.09 11.24
C GLU A 191 25.18 14.31 12.00
N LEU A 192 25.77 15.50 11.81
CA LEU A 192 25.29 16.74 12.38
C LEU A 192 23.91 17.12 11.82
N LEU A 193 23.71 16.99 10.51
CA LEU A 193 22.43 17.20 9.85
C LEU A 193 21.36 16.26 10.41
N ASP A 194 21.67 14.97 10.52
CA ASP A 194 20.76 13.97 11.07
C ASP A 194 20.43 14.24 12.55
N LYS A 195 21.41 14.67 13.34
CA LYS A 195 21.17 15.10 14.73
C LYS A 195 20.19 16.28 14.78
N LYS A 196 20.33 17.25 13.88
CA LYS A 196 19.41 18.40 13.77
C LYS A 196 18.02 17.99 13.26
N LYS A 197 17.93 17.06 12.30
CA LYS A 197 16.66 16.49 11.83
C LYS A 197 15.93 15.76 12.95
N ARG A 198 16.63 14.91 13.72
CA ARG A 198 16.06 14.25 14.91
C ARG A 198 15.62 15.26 15.97
N ALA A 199 16.37 16.33 16.18
CA ALA A 199 15.96 17.41 17.10
C ALA A 199 14.69 18.12 16.62
N ARG A 200 14.56 18.36 15.30
CA ARG A 200 13.34 18.89 14.68
C ARG A 200 12.16 17.95 14.85
N GLU A 201 12.34 16.66 14.58
CA GLU A 201 11.28 15.65 14.74
C GLU A 201 10.82 15.50 16.19
N LYS A 202 11.74 15.65 17.16
CA LYS A 202 11.39 15.66 18.60
C LYS A 202 10.49 16.83 19.01
N LEU A 203 10.50 17.95 18.29
CA LEU A 203 9.59 19.07 18.55
C LEU A 203 8.12 18.73 18.21
N GLY A 204 7.91 17.64 17.47
CA GLY A 204 6.58 17.19 17.07
C GLY A 204 5.99 18.02 15.93
N SER A 205 4.74 17.73 15.59
CA SER A 205 4.00 18.47 14.58
C SER A 205 3.65 19.87 15.07
N VAL A 206 3.80 20.88 14.22
CA VAL A 206 3.38 22.25 14.49
C VAL A 206 1.86 22.34 14.46
N ASN A 207 1.23 22.87 15.52
CA ASN A 207 -0.19 23.20 15.51
C ASN A 207 -0.41 24.52 14.78
N LEU A 208 -0.79 24.45 13.50
CA LEU A 208 -1.04 25.63 12.65
C LEU A 208 -2.25 26.45 13.11
N ARG A 209 -3.10 25.91 14.00
CA ARG A 209 -4.30 26.58 14.51
C ARG A 209 -4.10 27.18 15.90
N ALA A 210 -2.90 27.09 16.46
CA ALA A 210 -2.61 27.54 17.82
C ALA A 210 -2.94 29.02 18.02
N ASP A 211 -2.62 29.88 17.04
CA ASP A 211 -2.88 31.31 17.13
C ASP A 211 -4.41 31.60 17.16
N GLU A 212 -5.17 30.98 16.24
CA GLU A 212 -6.64 31.13 16.21
C GLU A 212 -7.32 30.59 17.47
N GLU A 213 -6.86 29.46 18.00
CA GLU A 213 -7.39 28.86 19.23
C GLU A 213 -7.07 29.73 20.44
N THR A 214 -5.85 30.29 20.51
CA THR A 214 -5.43 31.18 21.59
C THR A 214 -6.31 32.42 21.65
N GLU A 215 -6.53 33.09 20.51
CA GLU A 215 -7.41 34.27 20.45
C GLU A 215 -8.85 33.95 20.87
N LYS A 216 -9.38 32.80 20.43
CA LYS A 216 -10.73 32.34 20.81
C LYS A 216 -10.85 32.13 22.31
N TYR A 217 -9.94 31.35 22.89
CA TYR A 217 -9.96 31.06 24.32
C TYR A 217 -9.70 32.31 25.16
N GLU A 218 -8.85 33.23 24.73
CA GLU A 218 -8.63 34.49 25.44
C GLU A 218 -9.91 35.35 25.48
N SER A 219 -10.69 35.36 24.39
CA SER A 219 -11.98 36.04 24.35
C SER A 219 -13.02 35.40 25.28
N GLU A 220 -13.03 34.07 25.35
CA GLU A 220 -13.95 33.30 26.19
C GLU A 220 -13.62 33.48 27.68
N ILE A 221 -12.32 33.43 28.03
CA ILE A 221 -11.83 33.68 29.39
C ILE A 221 -12.23 35.08 29.85
N LYS A 222 -12.01 36.12 29.03
CA LYS A 222 -12.40 37.50 29.37
C LYS A 222 -13.90 37.63 29.63
N LYS A 223 -14.73 36.94 28.84
CA LYS A 223 -16.18 36.91 29.06
C LYS A 223 -16.56 36.22 30.37
N MET A 224 -15.97 35.05 30.64
CA MET A 224 -16.21 34.33 31.89
C MET A 224 -15.79 35.13 33.13
N GLU A 225 -14.69 35.89 33.04
CA GLU A 225 -14.25 36.78 34.11
C GLU A 225 -15.24 37.91 34.38
N GLN A 226 -15.80 38.52 33.33
CA GLN A 226 -16.85 39.53 33.45
C GLN A 226 -18.12 38.95 34.09
N ASP A 227 -18.61 37.81 33.59
CA ASP A 227 -19.80 37.14 34.12
C ASP A 227 -19.62 36.80 35.62
N ARG A 228 -18.43 36.33 36.00
CA ARG A 228 -18.10 36.04 37.41
C ARG A 228 -18.17 37.30 38.28
N GLN A 229 -17.67 38.42 37.78
CA GLN A 229 -17.65 39.67 38.51
C GLN A 229 -19.06 40.26 38.70
N ASP A 230 -19.92 40.13 37.69
CA ASP A 230 -21.32 40.51 37.77
C ASP A 230 -22.09 39.67 38.79
N LEU A 231 -21.89 38.34 38.78
CA LEU A 231 -22.49 37.44 39.76
C LEU A 231 -22.03 37.75 41.19
N ALA A 232 -20.74 37.99 41.40
CA ALA A 232 -20.21 38.37 42.71
C ALA A 232 -20.87 39.67 43.22
N THR A 233 -21.04 40.66 42.34
CA THR A 233 -21.71 41.92 42.66
C THR A 233 -23.19 41.72 42.98
N ALA A 234 -23.88 40.86 42.22
CA ALA A 234 -25.28 40.53 42.47
C ALA A 234 -25.48 39.84 43.83
N ILE A 235 -24.58 38.93 44.20
CA ILE A 235 -24.61 38.26 45.52
C ILE A 235 -24.49 39.27 46.65
N ILE A 236 -23.59 40.25 46.53
CA ILE A 236 -23.42 41.31 47.55
C ILE A 236 -24.73 42.11 47.69
N LYS A 237 -25.30 42.59 46.58
CA LYS A 237 -26.56 43.35 46.59
C LYS A 237 -27.73 42.56 47.19
N LEU A 238 -27.83 41.27 46.90
CA LEU A 238 -28.87 40.42 47.47
C LEU A 238 -28.70 40.25 48.98
N LYS A 239 -27.47 40.07 49.47
CA LYS A 239 -27.20 40.00 50.91
C LYS A 239 -27.55 41.30 51.63
N GLU A 240 -27.22 42.45 51.03
CA GLU A 240 -27.61 43.77 51.57
C GLU A 240 -29.14 43.89 51.64
N SER A 241 -29.85 43.51 50.58
CA SER A 241 -31.32 43.54 50.55
C SER A 241 -31.95 42.63 51.60
N ILE A 242 -31.39 41.44 51.83
CA ILE A 242 -31.84 40.52 52.89
C ILE A 242 -31.63 41.16 54.26
N ASN A 243 -30.49 41.79 54.50
CA ASN A 243 -30.21 42.45 55.77
C ASN A 243 -31.17 43.62 56.03
N GLU A 244 -31.47 44.43 55.02
CA GLU A 244 -32.47 45.51 55.15
C GLU A 244 -33.88 44.97 55.45
N LEU A 245 -34.29 43.87 54.81
CA LEU A 245 -35.57 43.23 55.07
C LEU A 245 -35.63 42.64 56.49
N ASN A 246 -34.57 41.97 56.93
CA ASN A 246 -34.49 41.42 58.28
C ASN A 246 -34.53 42.52 59.34
N GLN A 247 -33.85 43.66 59.11
CA GLN A 247 -33.91 44.80 60.02
C GLN A 247 -35.34 45.34 60.15
N LYS A 248 -36.03 45.59 59.02
CA LYS A 248 -37.44 46.02 59.04
C LYS A 248 -38.35 44.97 59.67
N GLY A 249 -38.06 43.68 59.46
CA GLY A 249 -38.76 42.57 60.08
C GLY A 249 -38.65 42.58 61.60
N ARG A 250 -37.43 42.74 62.13
CA ARG A 250 -37.15 42.86 63.57
C ARG A 250 -37.88 44.04 64.19
N GLU A 251 -37.82 45.22 63.58
CA GLU A 251 -38.50 46.42 64.06
C GLU A 251 -40.02 46.21 64.16
N ARG A 252 -40.65 45.68 63.11
CA ARG A 252 -42.09 45.40 63.10
C ARG A 252 -42.49 44.32 64.09
N LEU A 253 -41.67 43.28 64.25
CA LEU A 253 -41.95 42.20 65.19
C LEU A 253 -41.89 42.70 66.63
N LEU A 254 -40.86 43.48 66.98
CA LEU A 254 -40.72 44.07 68.32
C LEU A 254 -41.86 45.04 68.63
N GLU A 255 -42.26 45.89 67.67
CA GLU A 255 -43.39 46.79 67.84
C GLU A 255 -44.70 46.03 68.09
N ALA A 256 -44.97 44.98 67.29
CA ALA A 256 -46.14 44.12 67.47
C ALA A 256 -46.09 43.36 68.82
N PHE A 257 -44.93 42.84 69.19
CA PHE A 257 -44.70 42.13 70.45
C PHE A 257 -44.98 43.02 71.65
N GLU A 258 -44.42 44.24 71.68
CA GLU A 258 -44.68 45.19 72.75
C GLU A 258 -46.15 45.58 72.85
N ARG A 259 -46.81 45.79 71.70
CA ARG A 259 -48.23 46.14 71.66
C ARG A 259 -49.09 45.01 72.22
N VAL A 260 -48.83 43.77 71.81
CA VAL A 260 -49.55 42.59 72.33
C VAL A 260 -49.25 42.38 73.81
N ASN A 261 -47.99 42.52 74.25
CA ASN A 261 -47.60 42.33 75.65
C ASN A 261 -48.32 43.32 76.58
N ARG A 262 -48.41 44.60 76.19
CA ARG A 262 -49.17 45.61 76.96
C ARG A 262 -50.65 45.26 77.04
N LYS A 263 -51.28 44.90 75.92
CA LYS A 263 -52.70 44.51 75.88
C LYS A 263 -52.98 43.21 76.63
N PHE A 264 -52.03 42.29 76.62
CA PHE A 264 -52.12 41.04 77.36
C PHE A 264 -52.19 41.30 78.85
N ASN A 265 -51.31 42.17 79.38
CA ASN A 265 -51.37 42.52 80.79
C ASN A 265 -52.66 43.26 81.17
N GLU A 266 -53.12 44.21 80.34
CA GLU A 266 -54.38 44.94 80.54
C GLU A 266 -55.60 43.99 80.59
N VAL A 267 -55.70 43.04 79.66
CA VAL A 267 -56.82 42.09 79.59
C VAL A 267 -56.74 41.10 80.74
N TYR A 268 -55.55 40.59 81.05
CA TYR A 268 -55.33 39.64 82.13
C TYR A 268 -55.71 40.24 83.49
N THR A 269 -55.21 41.44 83.81
CA THR A 269 -55.53 42.13 85.07
C THR A 269 -57.02 42.36 85.26
N LYS A 270 -57.75 42.68 84.17
CA LYS A 270 -59.21 42.83 84.18
C LYS A 270 -59.94 41.50 84.42
N LEU A 271 -59.52 40.41 83.76
CA LEU A 271 -60.16 39.10 83.92
C LEU A 271 -59.91 38.47 85.30
N PHE A 272 -58.77 38.73 85.92
CA PHE A 272 -58.42 38.18 87.23
C PHE A 272 -58.68 39.15 88.41
N ASN A 273 -59.21 40.36 88.15
CA ASN A 273 -59.39 41.43 89.14
C ASN A 273 -58.08 41.74 89.91
N GLY A 274 -56.95 41.72 89.21
CA GLY A 274 -55.60 41.79 89.76
C GLY A 274 -54.65 40.80 89.08
N GLY A 275 -53.43 40.68 89.62
CA GLY A 275 -52.37 39.86 89.02
C GLY A 275 -51.53 40.62 87.99
N ASN A 276 -50.60 39.95 87.32
CA ASN A 276 -49.74 40.53 86.29
C ASN A 276 -49.38 39.45 85.26
N ALA A 277 -49.29 39.82 83.99
CA ALA A 277 -48.95 38.90 82.92
C ALA A 277 -47.96 39.55 81.95
N LYS A 278 -46.95 38.80 81.52
CA LYS A 278 -45.95 39.25 80.54
C LYS A 278 -45.60 38.15 79.55
N LEU A 279 -45.28 38.57 78.34
CA LEU A 279 -44.62 37.78 77.31
C LEU A 279 -43.10 37.99 77.42
N GLU A 280 -42.34 36.91 77.25
CA GLU A 280 -40.88 36.95 77.25
C GLU A 280 -40.33 36.19 76.05
N LEU A 281 -39.36 36.77 75.34
CA LEU A 281 -38.63 36.10 74.28
C LEU A 281 -37.50 35.29 74.91
N VAL A 282 -37.42 34.01 74.56
CA VAL A 282 -36.47 33.02 75.12
C VAL A 282 -35.66 32.36 74.00
N ASP A 283 -34.61 31.63 74.38
CA ASP A 283 -33.73 30.83 73.49
C ASP A 283 -32.80 31.59 72.52
N SER A 284 -33.08 32.84 72.16
CA SER A 284 -32.21 33.64 71.28
C SER A 284 -32.30 35.14 71.56
N ASP A 285 -31.19 35.86 71.31
CA ASP A 285 -31.14 37.33 71.35
C ASP A 285 -31.76 37.97 70.09
N ASP A 286 -31.87 37.23 68.97
CA ASP A 286 -32.55 37.71 67.76
C ASP A 286 -34.07 37.46 67.86
N PRO A 287 -34.91 38.51 67.85
CA PRO A 287 -36.36 38.35 67.94
C PRO A 287 -36.96 37.47 66.85
N LEU A 288 -36.33 37.34 65.68
CA LEU A 288 -36.83 36.49 64.59
C LEU A 288 -36.64 34.99 64.84
N ASP A 289 -35.64 34.62 65.65
CA ASP A 289 -35.30 33.23 65.95
C ASP A 289 -35.67 32.83 67.39
N ALA A 290 -36.12 33.79 68.21
CA ALA A 290 -36.47 33.57 69.61
C ALA A 290 -37.80 32.80 69.76
N GLY A 291 -37.84 31.93 70.76
CA GLY A 291 -39.06 31.33 71.27
C GLY A 291 -39.88 32.34 72.08
N LEU A 292 -41.16 32.05 72.31
CA LEU A 292 -42.06 32.90 73.10
C LEU A 292 -42.58 32.13 74.31
N GLU A 293 -42.30 32.64 75.50
CA GLU A 293 -42.80 32.09 76.75
C GLU A 293 -43.82 33.02 77.42
N LEU A 294 -44.86 32.42 78.00
CA LEU A 294 -45.94 33.11 78.70
C LEU A 294 -45.74 33.03 80.21
N LEU A 295 -45.54 34.17 80.85
CA LEU A 295 -45.31 34.24 82.29
C LEU A 295 -46.43 35.03 82.96
N VAL A 296 -47.14 34.40 83.90
CA VAL A 296 -48.28 35.01 84.56
C VAL A 296 -48.22 34.86 86.07
N SER A 297 -48.85 35.80 86.76
CA SER A 297 -48.90 35.90 88.21
C SER A 297 -50.35 36.16 88.61
N PRO A 298 -51.15 35.11 88.89
CA PRO A 298 -52.49 35.26 89.46
C PRO A 298 -52.43 36.04 90.80
N PRO A 299 -53.52 36.70 91.22
CA PRO A 299 -53.54 37.47 92.46
C PRO A 299 -53.13 36.61 93.66
N GLY A 300 -52.04 37.00 94.34
CA GLY A 300 -51.50 36.29 95.51
C GLY A 300 -50.51 35.15 95.20
N LYS A 301 -50.24 34.83 93.93
CA LYS A 301 -49.22 33.84 93.50
C LYS A 301 -48.01 34.54 92.87
N ARG A 302 -46.86 33.84 92.81
CA ARG A 302 -45.64 34.31 92.13
C ARG A 302 -45.76 34.12 90.60
N LEU A 303 -44.91 34.82 89.86
CA LEU A 303 -44.79 34.69 88.41
C LEU A 303 -44.34 33.27 88.03
N GLN A 304 -45.13 32.57 87.21
CA GLN A 304 -44.90 31.19 86.79
C GLN A 304 -45.29 30.99 85.32
N SER A 305 -44.73 29.95 84.70
CA SER A 305 -45.08 29.54 83.32
C SER A 305 -46.47 28.92 83.27
N ILE A 306 -47.17 29.06 82.15
CA ILE A 306 -48.56 28.59 81.95
C ILE A 306 -48.75 27.11 82.29
N THR A 307 -47.73 26.27 82.04
CA THR A 307 -47.76 24.81 82.27
C THR A 307 -47.97 24.43 83.74
N LEU A 308 -47.72 25.35 84.68
CA LEU A 308 -47.80 25.10 86.13
C LEU A 308 -49.14 25.57 86.76
N LEU A 309 -50.09 26.06 85.97
CA LEU A 309 -51.37 26.60 86.44
C LEU A 309 -52.49 25.54 86.50
N SER A 310 -53.56 25.85 87.25
CA SER A 310 -54.80 25.04 87.26
C SER A 310 -55.51 25.08 85.90
N GLY A 311 -56.24 24.03 85.51
CA GLY A 311 -56.89 23.94 84.20
C GLY A 311 -57.83 25.13 83.86
N GLY A 312 -58.59 25.64 84.85
CA GLY A 312 -59.41 26.84 84.67
C GLY A 312 -58.59 28.14 84.56
N GLU A 313 -57.48 28.23 85.30
CA GLU A 313 -56.53 29.35 85.20
C GLU A 313 -55.80 29.34 83.85
N GLN A 314 -55.45 28.17 83.32
CA GLN A 314 -54.86 28.00 82.00
C GLN A 314 -55.81 28.44 80.88
N ALA A 315 -57.08 28.02 80.94
CA ALA A 315 -58.08 28.39 79.96
C ALA A 315 -58.30 29.91 79.90
N LEU A 316 -58.46 30.57 81.06
CA LEU A 316 -58.60 32.03 81.14
C LEU A 316 -57.34 32.78 80.71
N THR A 317 -56.17 32.25 81.04
CA THR A 317 -54.89 32.83 80.63
C THR A 317 -54.73 32.76 79.11
N ALA A 318 -55.02 31.62 78.49
CA ALA A 318 -54.99 31.48 77.04
C ALA A 318 -56.01 32.40 76.36
N LEU A 319 -57.23 32.48 76.91
CA LEU A 319 -58.28 33.36 76.41
C LEU A 319 -57.88 34.83 76.48
N SER A 320 -57.21 35.25 77.57
CA SER A 320 -56.71 36.61 77.72
C SER A 320 -55.64 36.97 76.67
N LEU A 321 -54.79 36.02 76.27
CA LEU A 321 -53.81 36.21 75.20
C LEU A 321 -54.50 36.34 73.84
N ILE A 322 -55.49 35.49 73.54
CA ILE A 322 -56.26 35.57 72.29
C ILE A 322 -56.94 36.94 72.17
N PHE A 323 -57.59 37.42 73.23
CA PHE A 323 -58.20 38.76 73.22
C PHE A 323 -57.18 39.90 73.15
N ALA A 324 -56.01 39.73 73.74
CA ALA A 324 -54.94 40.73 73.64
C ALA A 324 -54.39 40.87 72.22
N VAL A 325 -54.18 39.74 71.53
CA VAL A 325 -53.81 39.73 70.11
C VAL A 325 -54.93 40.34 69.27
N PHE A 326 -56.18 39.99 69.55
CA PHE A 326 -57.36 40.55 68.89
C PHE A 326 -57.43 42.08 69.04
N LEU A 327 -57.20 42.61 70.24
CA LEU A 327 -57.18 44.06 70.51
C LEU A 327 -56.02 44.79 69.83
N SER A 328 -54.94 44.08 69.49
CA SER A 328 -53.83 44.65 68.73
C SER A 328 -54.23 44.98 67.28
N ASN A 329 -55.14 44.20 66.68
CA ASN A 329 -55.71 44.48 65.37
C ASN A 329 -57.18 44.03 65.32
N PRO A 330 -58.14 44.88 65.76
CA PRO A 330 -59.52 44.46 65.96
C PRO A 330 -60.21 44.14 64.63
N SER A 331 -60.77 42.93 64.53
CA SER A 331 -61.62 42.51 63.41
C SER A 331 -63.05 43.08 63.57
N PRO A 332 -63.77 43.39 62.48
CA PRO A 332 -65.16 43.83 62.55
C PRO A 332 -66.11 42.78 63.12
N ILE A 333 -65.78 41.48 63.01
CA ILE A 333 -66.59 40.36 63.51
C ILE A 333 -65.69 39.37 64.25
N CYS A 334 -66.13 38.90 65.42
CA CYS A 334 -65.49 37.85 66.21
C CYS A 334 -66.53 36.77 66.55
N VAL A 335 -66.21 35.50 66.24
CA VAL A 335 -67.08 34.35 66.54
C VAL A 335 -66.41 33.53 67.64
N LEU A 336 -67.16 33.24 68.71
CA LEU A 336 -66.71 32.48 69.87
C LEU A 336 -67.62 31.26 70.02
N ASP A 337 -67.05 30.06 69.92
CA ASP A 337 -67.80 28.80 69.99
C ASP A 337 -67.41 28.03 71.25
N GLU A 338 -68.36 27.84 72.16
CA GLU A 338 -68.26 27.14 73.46
C GLU A 338 -67.03 27.51 74.32
N VAL A 339 -66.57 28.76 74.19
CA VAL A 339 -65.36 29.25 74.87
C VAL A 339 -65.52 29.31 76.39
N ASP A 340 -66.77 29.31 76.87
CA ASP A 340 -67.15 29.31 78.29
C ASP A 340 -67.32 27.92 78.91
N ALA A 341 -67.24 26.83 78.13
CA ALA A 341 -67.36 25.46 78.63
C ALA A 341 -66.38 25.06 79.75
N PRO A 342 -65.09 25.50 79.76
CA PRO A 342 -64.14 25.16 80.83
C PRO A 342 -64.17 26.14 82.02
N LEU A 343 -65.08 27.12 82.02
CA LEU A 343 -65.14 28.19 83.02
C LEU A 343 -66.22 27.92 84.09
N ASP A 344 -65.98 28.38 85.32
CA ASP A 344 -66.99 28.40 86.38
C ASP A 344 -67.88 29.66 86.30
N ASP A 345 -69.03 29.66 86.98
CA ASP A 345 -70.00 30.77 86.95
C ASP A 345 -69.38 32.15 87.27
N ALA A 346 -68.40 32.17 88.18
CA ALA A 346 -67.69 33.37 88.57
C ALA A 346 -66.81 33.91 87.42
N ASN A 347 -66.06 33.05 86.73
CA ASN A 347 -65.20 33.44 85.63
C ASN A 347 -65.98 33.71 84.34
N VAL A 348 -67.10 33.02 84.11
CA VAL A 348 -68.05 33.33 83.03
C VAL A 348 -68.59 34.75 83.19
N THR A 349 -68.94 35.15 84.40
CA THR A 349 -69.37 36.53 84.68
C THR A 349 -68.31 37.55 84.28
N ARG A 350 -67.03 37.27 84.59
CA ARG A 350 -65.91 38.16 84.24
C ARG A 350 -65.67 38.20 82.73
N PHE A 351 -65.76 37.07 82.06
CA PHE A 351 -65.68 36.96 80.61
C PHE A 351 -66.78 37.78 79.91
N CYS A 352 -68.04 37.65 80.34
CA CYS A 352 -69.15 38.42 79.76
C CYS A 352 -68.97 39.93 79.98
N ASN A 353 -68.51 40.33 81.17
CA ASN A 353 -68.24 41.73 81.46
C ASN A 353 -67.10 42.28 80.60
N LEU A 354 -66.04 41.50 80.37
CA LEU A 354 -64.95 41.86 79.47
C LEU A 354 -65.49 42.06 78.05
N LEU A 355 -66.29 41.12 77.51
CA LEU A 355 -66.86 41.25 76.17
C LEU A 355 -67.70 42.52 76.02
N TYR A 356 -68.49 42.85 77.04
CA TYR A 356 -69.27 44.08 77.06
C TYR A 356 -68.41 45.35 77.13
N GLU A 357 -67.24 45.31 77.78
CA GLU A 357 -66.27 46.41 77.70
C GLU A 357 -65.61 46.48 76.32
N LEU A 358 -65.29 45.33 75.72
CA LEU A 358 -64.66 45.25 74.41
C LEU A 358 -65.58 45.81 73.32
N THR A 359 -66.89 45.56 73.37
CA THR A 359 -67.87 46.17 72.43
C THR A 359 -67.98 47.68 72.57
N LYS A 360 -67.62 48.26 73.73
CA LYS A 360 -67.56 49.72 73.92
C LYS A 360 -66.27 50.32 73.41
N ILE A 361 -65.15 49.62 73.60
CA ILE A 361 -63.82 50.09 73.22
C ILE A 361 -63.56 49.88 71.73
N THR A 362 -64.11 48.80 71.15
CA THR A 362 -63.94 48.40 69.76
C THR A 362 -65.29 48.35 69.06
N SER A 363 -65.34 48.71 67.78
CA SER A 363 -66.54 48.57 66.94
C SER A 363 -66.74 47.12 66.45
N THR A 364 -66.34 46.13 67.24
CA THR A 364 -66.40 44.70 66.89
C THR A 364 -67.77 44.13 67.26
N ARG A 365 -68.33 43.31 66.37
CA ARG A 365 -69.53 42.51 66.65
C ARG A 365 -69.12 41.11 67.11
N PHE A 366 -69.55 40.72 68.30
CA PHE A 366 -69.33 39.37 68.83
C PHE A 366 -70.53 38.47 68.55
N ILE A 367 -70.26 37.27 68.06
CA ILE A 367 -71.24 36.18 67.90
C ILE A 367 -70.76 35.06 68.81
N ILE A 368 -71.59 34.66 69.79
CA ILE A 368 -71.24 33.64 70.76
C ILE A 368 -72.19 32.46 70.60
N VAL A 369 -71.63 31.27 70.46
CA VAL A 369 -72.34 30.00 70.50
C VAL A 369 -72.03 29.37 71.85
N THR A 370 -73.05 29.16 72.68
CA THR A 370 -72.90 28.64 74.04
C THR A 370 -74.19 27.94 74.46
N HIS A 371 -74.07 27.00 75.40
CA HIS A 371 -75.18 26.40 76.13
C HIS A 371 -75.28 26.89 77.60
N HIS A 372 -74.41 27.81 78.01
CA HIS A 372 -74.30 28.23 79.41
C HIS A 372 -75.27 29.38 79.75
N ALA A 373 -76.15 29.13 80.72
CA ALA A 373 -77.29 30.00 81.03
C ALA A 373 -76.87 31.43 81.43
N LEU A 374 -75.74 31.58 82.13
CA LEU A 374 -75.26 32.88 82.60
C LEU A 374 -74.75 33.75 81.44
N THR A 375 -74.06 33.14 80.46
CA THR A 375 -73.64 33.81 79.23
C THR A 375 -74.86 34.25 78.42
N MET A 376 -75.85 33.37 78.25
CA MET A 376 -77.10 33.69 77.53
C MET A 376 -77.85 34.88 78.15
N SER A 377 -77.91 34.98 79.48
CA SER A 377 -78.62 36.06 80.16
C SER A 377 -77.99 37.46 79.99
N LYS A 378 -76.72 37.53 79.55
CA LYS A 378 -75.95 38.78 79.46
C LYS A 378 -75.75 39.28 78.01
N MET A 379 -76.43 38.67 77.05
CA MET A 379 -76.34 39.03 75.63
C MET A 379 -77.48 39.94 75.19
N ASP A 380 -77.26 40.75 74.16
CA ASP A 380 -78.30 41.65 73.63
C ASP A 380 -79.43 40.91 72.92
N ARG A 381 -79.09 39.86 72.16
CA ARG A 381 -80.05 39.07 71.35
C ARG A 381 -79.65 37.61 71.35
N LEU A 382 -80.63 36.72 71.49
CA LEU A 382 -80.44 35.28 71.42
C LEU A 382 -81.00 34.73 70.11
N TYR A 383 -80.22 33.87 69.47
CA TYR A 383 -80.63 33.09 68.32
C TYR A 383 -80.62 31.61 68.72
N GLY A 384 -81.79 31.06 68.98
CA GLY A 384 -81.97 29.64 69.26
C GLY A 384 -82.07 28.86 67.95
N ILE A 385 -81.33 27.75 67.85
CA ILE A 385 -81.45 26.81 66.74
C ILE A 385 -82.30 25.64 67.24
N THR A 386 -83.46 25.43 66.61
CA THR A 386 -84.34 24.29 66.91
C THR A 386 -84.33 23.31 65.74
N MET A 387 -84.61 22.04 66.03
CA MET A 387 -84.64 20.98 65.02
C MET A 387 -86.02 20.30 65.08
N PRO A 388 -87.09 20.97 64.59
CA PRO A 388 -88.44 20.42 64.64
C PRO A 388 -88.58 19.16 63.78
N GLU A 389 -87.81 19.06 62.69
CA GLU A 389 -87.70 17.87 61.84
C GLU A 389 -86.26 17.35 61.83
N LYS A 390 -86.09 16.03 61.79
CA LYS A 390 -84.77 15.40 61.81
C LYS A 390 -84.01 15.71 60.53
N GLY A 391 -83.05 16.62 60.64
CA GLY A 391 -82.11 17.02 59.59
C GLY A 391 -82.26 18.48 59.15
N VAL A 392 -83.30 19.17 59.63
CA VAL A 392 -83.60 20.57 59.25
C VAL A 392 -83.52 21.45 60.49
N SER A 393 -82.54 22.36 60.49
CA SER A 393 -82.36 23.36 61.56
C SER A 393 -83.17 24.61 61.22
N GLN A 394 -83.97 25.09 62.17
CA GLN A 394 -84.73 26.33 62.07
C GLN A 394 -84.21 27.33 63.10
N LEU A 395 -84.04 28.58 62.67
CA LEU A 395 -83.55 29.66 63.52
C LEU A 395 -84.73 30.41 64.14
N VAL A 396 -84.70 30.54 65.46
CA VAL A 396 -85.66 31.30 66.27
C VAL A 396 -84.90 32.42 66.96
N ALA A 397 -85.36 33.66 66.83
CA ALA A 397 -84.71 34.81 67.44
C ALA A 397 -85.55 35.34 68.61
N VAL A 398 -84.91 35.57 69.76
CA VAL A 398 -85.50 36.20 70.94
C VAL A 398 -84.68 37.44 71.29
N ASP A 399 -85.34 38.58 71.39
CA ASP A 399 -84.74 39.86 71.77
C ASP A 399 -84.93 40.06 73.28
N LEU A 400 -83.87 39.87 74.05
CA LEU A 400 -83.92 39.86 75.52
C LEU A 400 -84.32 41.24 76.09
N GLN A 401 -83.87 42.33 75.46
CA GLN A 401 -84.21 43.69 75.88
C GLN A 401 -85.71 44.00 75.74
N LYS A 402 -86.38 43.39 74.74
CA LYS A 402 -87.84 43.53 74.57
C LYS A 402 -88.64 42.59 75.48
N ALA A 403 -88.06 41.44 75.86
CA ALA A 403 -88.70 40.48 76.73
C ALA A 403 -88.76 40.96 78.20
N GLU A 404 -87.71 41.60 78.72
CA GLU A 404 -87.72 42.18 80.07
C GLU A 404 -88.79 43.28 80.23
N GLY A 405 -89.04 44.08 79.19
CA GLY A 405 -90.08 45.12 79.19
C GLY A 405 -91.53 44.61 79.09
N MET A 406 -91.74 43.32 78.79
CA MET A 406 -93.07 42.69 78.76
C MET A 406 -93.41 41.91 80.05
N VAL A 407 -92.41 41.70 80.93
CA VAL A 407 -92.55 40.92 82.17
C VAL A 407 -92.47 41.81 83.43
N ALA A 408 -92.10 43.09 83.28
CA ALA A 408 -92.07 44.10 84.36
C ALA A 408 -93.43 44.79 84.58
#